data_AF-A0A352RGM2-F1
#
_entry.id   AF-A0A352RGM2-F1
#
_cell.length_a   1.000
_cell.length_b   1.000
_cell.length_c   1.000
_cell.angle_alpha   90.00
_cell.angle_beta   90.00
_cell.angle_gamma   90.00
#
_symmetry.space_group_name_H-M   'P 1'
#
loop_
_entity.id
_entity.type
_entity.pdbx_description
1 polymer ?
#
loop_
_entity_poly.entity_id
_entity_poly.type
_entity_poly.pdbx_seq_one_letter_code
_entity_poly.pdbx_strand_id
1 'polypeptide(L)'
;MQYFEIGFWTLLGLIIGSFVNVCLDRLPLQFADKTRRLSLLNAPEISTFLKQQLQDQSLNLFKPACSFCFSCGHQLKWFEKIPVLSFILSKGRCRKCKSTIGFRTIWIETIHGLWYAGTAWLLQGWV
;
A
#
# COMPACT_ATOMS: atom_id res chain seq x y z
N MET A 1 2.84 31.16 -9.77
CA MET A 1 1.62 30.60 -9.14
C MET A 1 1.21 29.26 -9.75
N GLN A 2 1.26 29.06 -11.08
CA GLN A 2 0.92 27.77 -11.74
C GLN A 2 1.63 26.52 -11.17
N TYR A 3 2.95 26.58 -10.93
CA TYR A 3 3.70 25.43 -10.39
C TYR A 3 3.29 25.06 -8.96
N PHE A 4 2.80 26.02 -8.17
CA PHE A 4 2.33 25.77 -6.81
C PHE A 4 1.04 24.95 -6.82
N GLU A 5 0.12 25.23 -7.74
CA GLU A 5 -1.13 24.46 -7.88
C GLU A 5 -0.89 23.04 -8.37
N ILE A 6 -0.01 22.84 -9.37
CA ILE A 6 0.35 21.49 -9.84
C ILE A 6 0.93 20.67 -8.67
N GLY A 7 1.85 21.27 -7.90
CA GLY A 7 2.45 20.63 -6.74
C GLY A 7 1.42 20.23 -5.69
N PHE A 8 0.47 21.11 -5.37
CA PHE A 8 -0.59 20.85 -4.41
C PHE A 8 -1.50 19.68 -4.84
N TRP A 9 -1.99 19.69 -6.09
CA TRP A 9 -2.84 18.62 -6.61
C TRP A 9 -2.12 17.28 -6.72
N THR A 10 -0.83 17.30 -7.07
CA THR A 10 0.00 16.09 -7.09
C THR A 10 0.16 15.50 -5.69
N LEU A 11 0.42 16.35 -4.68
CA LEU A 11 0.54 15.90 -3.29
C LEU A 11 -0.79 15.31 -2.79
N LEU A 12 -1.92 15.95 -3.08
CA LEU A 12 -3.24 15.47 -2.73
C LEU A 12 -3.53 14.10 -3.39
N GLY A 13 -3.20 13.96 -4.67
CA GLY A 13 -3.34 12.71 -5.42
C GLY A 13 -2.51 11.57 -4.83
N LEU A 14 -1.28 11.84 -4.37
CA LEU A 14 -0.44 10.85 -3.68
C LEU A 14 -1.04 10.43 -2.33
N ILE A 15 -1.59 11.36 -1.56
CA ILE A 15 -2.24 11.06 -0.28
C ILE A 15 -3.48 10.18 -0.51
N ILE A 16 -4.33 10.54 -1.47
CA ILE A 16 -5.53 9.78 -1.82
C ILE A 16 -5.15 8.40 -2.37
N GLY A 17 -4.15 8.31 -3.24
CA GLY A 17 -3.66 7.03 -3.78
C GLY A 17 -3.16 6.09 -2.69
N SER A 18 -2.44 6.61 -1.69
CA SER A 18 -1.98 5.80 -0.56
C SER A 18 -3.14 5.28 0.30
N PHE A 19 -4.18 6.09 0.49
CA PHE A 19 -5.40 5.66 1.17
C PHE A 19 -6.14 4.57 0.39
N VAL A 20 -6.27 4.71 -0.94
CA VAL A 20 -6.89 3.68 -1.81
C VAL A 20 -6.13 2.36 -1.72
N ASN A 21 -4.80 2.38 -1.68
CA ASN A 21 -4.00 1.17 -1.47
C ASN A 21 -4.32 0.47 -0.14
N VAL A 22 -4.45 1.23 0.95
CA VAL A 22 -4.87 0.67 2.26
C VAL A 22 -6.26 0.05 2.15
N CYS A 23 -7.20 0.73 1.49
CA CYS A 23 -8.54 0.20 1.27
C CYS A 23 -8.52 -1.10 0.45
N LEU A 24 -7.83 -1.13 -0.70
CA LEU A 24 -7.78 -2.30 -1.57
C LEU A 24 -7.18 -3.54 -0.90
N ASP A 25 -6.21 -3.37 -0.01
CA ASP A 25 -5.62 -4.50 0.72
C ASP A 25 -6.48 -4.94 1.92
N ARG A 26 -7.21 -4.01 2.57
CA ARG A 26 -7.94 -4.28 3.82
C ARG A 26 -9.40 -4.67 3.61
N LEU A 27 -10.10 -4.05 2.66
CA LEU A 27 -11.51 -4.33 2.37
C LEU A 27 -11.79 -5.82 2.11
N PRO A 28 -11.04 -6.50 1.21
CA PRO A 28 -11.34 -7.90 0.90
C PRO A 28 -11.12 -8.83 2.09
N LEU A 29 -10.25 -8.47 3.04
CA LEU A 29 -10.01 -9.25 4.26
C LEU A 29 -11.13 -9.07 5.30
N GLN A 30 -11.70 -7.86 5.39
CA GLN A 30 -12.83 -7.58 6.27
C GLN A 30 -14.06 -8.37 5.84
N PHE A 31 -14.32 -8.43 4.53
CA PHE A 31 -15.44 -9.16 3.94
C PHE A 31 -15.09 -10.60 3.53
N ALA A 32 -13.90 -11.11 3.87
CA ALA A 32 -13.53 -12.49 3.58
C ALA A 32 -14.34 -13.46 4.44
N ASP A 33 -15.04 -14.38 3.77
CA ASP A 33 -15.71 -15.51 4.43
C ASP A 33 -14.73 -16.38 5.22
N LYS A 34 -15.26 -17.10 6.23
CA LYS A 34 -14.47 -18.01 7.09
C LYS A 34 -13.65 -19.01 6.26
N THR A 35 -14.22 -19.54 5.17
CA THR A 35 -13.54 -20.48 4.26
C THR A 35 -12.30 -19.87 3.61
N ARG A 36 -12.40 -18.61 3.17
CA ARG A 36 -11.29 -17.86 2.56
C ARG A 36 -10.23 -17.48 3.59
N ARG A 37 -10.63 -17.24 4.84
CA ARG A 37 -9.69 -17.04 5.95
C ARG A 37 -8.93 -18.32 6.29
N LEU A 38 -9.61 -19.46 6.33
CA LEU A 38 -8.99 -20.77 6.55
C LEU A 38 -7.99 -21.13 5.44
N SER A 39 -8.32 -20.85 4.18
CA SER A 39 -7.39 -21.10 3.07
C SER A 39 -6.15 -20.20 3.16
N LEU A 40 -6.28 -18.96 3.60
CA LEU A 40 -5.13 -18.07 3.89
C LEU A 40 -4.30 -18.60 5.07
N LEU A 41 -4.93 -19.07 6.16
CA LEU A 41 -4.21 -19.67 7.28
C LEU A 41 -3.41 -20.93 6.88
N ASN A 42 -3.90 -21.68 5.90
CA ASN A 42 -3.25 -22.89 5.40
C ASN A 42 -2.25 -22.62 4.26
N ALA A 43 -2.20 -21.40 3.71
CA ALA A 43 -1.25 -21.05 2.68
C ALA A 43 0.20 -21.12 3.20
N PRO A 44 1.12 -21.79 2.50
CA PRO A 44 2.52 -21.94 2.93
C PRO A 44 3.35 -20.66 2.77
N GLU A 45 2.92 -19.74 1.88
CA GLU A 45 3.62 -18.48 1.62
C GLU A 45 3.42 -17.42 2.72
N ILE A 46 2.47 -17.66 3.63
CA ILE A 46 2.05 -16.70 4.64
C ILE A 46 2.83 -16.91 5.95
N SER A 47 3.48 -15.84 6.44
CA SER A 47 4.23 -15.89 7.70
C SER A 47 3.37 -16.26 8.91
N THR A 48 3.98 -16.92 9.88
CA THR A 48 3.37 -17.27 11.18
C THR A 48 2.78 -16.05 11.89
N PHE A 49 3.42 -14.89 11.73
CA PHE A 49 2.94 -13.61 12.25
C PHE A 49 1.61 -13.17 11.63
N LEU A 50 1.44 -13.29 10.30
CA LEU A 50 0.18 -12.96 9.64
C LEU A 50 -0.92 -13.96 10.03
N LYS A 51 -0.58 -15.25 10.18
CA LYS A 51 -1.53 -16.27 10.66
C LYS A 51 -2.09 -15.91 12.02
N GLN A 52 -1.22 -15.47 12.94
CA GLN A 52 -1.61 -15.03 14.27
C GLN A 52 -2.53 -13.79 14.22
N GLN A 53 -2.19 -12.77 13.44
CA GLN A 53 -3.04 -11.58 13.25
C GLN A 53 -4.40 -11.88 12.60
N LEU A 54 -4.45 -12.82 11.67
CA LEU A 54 -5.69 -13.29 11.04
C LEU A 54 -6.58 -14.04 12.04
N GLN A 55 -5.96 -14.87 12.88
CA GLN A 55 -6.65 -15.63 13.93
C GLN A 55 -7.21 -14.71 15.02
N ASP A 56 -6.46 -13.68 15.41
CA ASP A 56 -6.85 -12.69 16.42
C ASP A 56 -7.85 -11.62 15.89
N GLN A 57 -8.24 -11.68 14.61
CA GLN A 57 -9.10 -10.70 13.93
C GLN A 57 -8.63 -9.24 14.11
N SER A 58 -7.33 -9.02 14.31
CA SER A 58 -6.78 -7.71 14.64
C SER A 58 -6.62 -6.80 13.41
N LEU A 59 -6.77 -7.36 12.20
CA LEU A 59 -6.65 -6.65 10.92
C LEU A 59 -7.98 -5.94 10.56
N ASN A 60 -8.16 -4.72 11.07
CA ASN A 60 -9.33 -3.89 10.78
C ASN A 60 -8.93 -2.60 10.02
N LEU A 61 -9.87 -2.03 9.26
CA LEU A 61 -9.67 -0.74 8.57
C LEU A 61 -9.33 0.39 9.56
N PHE A 62 -9.96 0.39 10.74
CA PHE A 62 -9.82 1.40 11.79
C PHE A 62 -8.62 1.22 12.72
N LYS A 63 -8.00 0.03 12.71
CA LYS A 63 -6.74 -0.26 13.41
C LYS A 63 -5.77 -0.86 12.39
N PRO A 64 -5.19 -0.02 11.51
CA PRO A 64 -4.17 -0.51 10.61
C PRO A 64 -2.99 -0.95 11.47
N ALA A 65 -2.77 -2.26 11.60
CA ALA A 65 -1.47 -2.77 11.99
C ALA A 65 -0.43 -2.10 11.07
N CYS A 66 0.66 -1.57 11.65
CA CYS A 66 1.74 -0.95 10.88
C CYS A 66 2.09 -1.87 9.70
N SER A 67 2.13 -1.36 8.47
CA SER A 67 2.49 -2.14 7.28
C SER A 67 3.64 -3.08 7.63
N PHE A 68 3.48 -4.38 7.45
CA PHE A 68 4.47 -5.36 7.84
C PHE A 68 4.72 -6.30 6.67
N CYS A 69 5.93 -6.88 6.63
CA CYS A 69 6.28 -7.81 5.58
C CYS A 69 5.47 -9.11 5.73
N PHE A 70 4.75 -9.51 4.68
CA PHE A 70 3.94 -10.74 4.68
C PHE A 70 4.78 -12.02 4.86
N SER A 71 6.05 -12.01 4.47
CA SER A 71 6.95 -13.17 4.57
C SER A 71 7.68 -13.28 5.90
N CYS A 72 7.98 -12.18 6.60
CA CYS A 72 8.77 -12.22 7.84
C CYS A 72 8.12 -11.54 9.05
N GLY A 73 6.95 -10.90 8.90
CA GLY A 73 6.28 -10.17 9.97
C GLY A 73 7.01 -8.91 10.43
N HIS A 74 8.08 -8.49 9.73
CA HIS A 74 8.80 -7.26 10.09
C HIS A 74 7.86 -6.06 9.91
N GLN A 75 7.62 -5.32 10.98
CA GLN A 75 6.92 -4.04 10.91
C GLN A 75 7.77 -3.02 10.15
N LEU A 76 7.25 -2.52 9.03
CA LEU A 76 7.87 -1.47 8.24
C LEU A 76 7.80 -0.15 9.02
N LYS A 77 8.93 0.53 9.09
CA LYS A 77 9.02 1.89 9.64
C LYS A 77 8.32 2.88 8.72
N TRP A 78 7.97 4.06 9.23
CA TRP A 78 7.24 5.09 8.49
C TRP A 78 7.91 5.48 7.16
N PHE A 79 9.24 5.52 7.09
CA PHE A 79 9.98 5.80 5.85
C PHE A 79 9.98 4.63 4.85
N GLU A 80 9.78 3.39 5.31
CA GLU A 80 9.60 2.24 4.43
C GLU A 80 8.18 2.18 3.84
N LYS A 81 7.24 2.93 4.41
CA LYS A 81 5.89 3.12 3.87
C LYS A 81 5.83 4.13 2.74
N ILE A 82 6.91 4.88 2.47
CA ILE A 82 6.99 5.78 1.31
C ILE A 82 7.23 4.90 0.07
N PRO A 83 6.21 4.62 -0.75
CA PRO A 83 6.21 3.48 -1.66
C PRO A 83 7.30 3.57 -2.72
N VAL A 84 7.43 4.73 -3.36
CA VAL A 84 8.41 4.97 -4.42
C VAL A 84 9.83 4.99 -3.85
N LEU A 85 10.03 5.71 -2.74
CA LEU A 85 11.34 5.90 -2.14
C LEU A 85 11.87 4.58 -1.53
N SER A 86 11.03 3.87 -0.80
CA SER A 86 11.39 2.61 -0.16
C SER A 86 11.60 1.49 -1.17
N PHE A 87 10.85 1.49 -2.28
CA PHE A 87 11.02 0.51 -3.35
C PHE A 87 12.35 0.69 -4.10
N ILE A 88 12.71 1.92 -4.46
CA ILE A 88 13.99 2.23 -5.11
C ILE A 88 15.14 1.85 -4.18
N LEU A 89 15.08 2.27 -2.91
CA LEU A 89 16.13 2.01 -1.92
C LEU A 89 16.26 0.53 -1.55
N SER A 90 15.14 -0.20 -1.55
CA SER A 90 15.12 -1.62 -1.17
C SER A 90 15.12 -2.56 -2.38
N LYS A 91 15.23 -2.02 -3.61
CA LYS A 91 15.17 -2.74 -4.89
C LYS A 91 13.99 -3.72 -4.98
N GLY A 92 12.84 -3.33 -4.44
CA GLY A 92 11.65 -4.18 -4.37
C GLY A 92 11.75 -5.41 -3.49
N ARG A 93 12.67 -5.42 -2.53
CA ARG A 93 12.85 -6.52 -1.58
C ARG A 93 12.73 -6.03 -0.15
N CYS A 94 12.20 -6.88 0.74
CA CYS A 94 12.19 -6.58 2.17
C CYS A 94 13.63 -6.46 2.70
N ARG A 95 13.92 -5.43 3.51
CA ARG A 95 15.27 -5.22 4.08
C ARG A 95 15.74 -6.33 5.00
N LYS A 96 14.81 -7.04 5.67
CA LYS A 96 15.13 -8.17 6.57
C LYS A 96 15.23 -9.49 5.84
N CYS A 97 14.16 -9.95 5.21
CA CYS A 97 14.09 -11.29 4.62
C CYS A 97 14.40 -11.35 3.12
N LYS A 98 14.62 -10.19 2.47
CA LYS A 98 14.84 -10.06 1.03
C LYS A 98 13.71 -10.63 0.15
N SER A 99 12.54 -10.95 0.72
CA SER A 99 11.39 -11.38 -0.08
C SER A 99 10.91 -10.24 -0.98
N THR A 100 10.42 -10.59 -2.16
CA THR A 100 9.91 -9.63 -3.13
C THR A 100 8.62 -8.99 -2.61
N ILE A 101 8.59 -7.66 -2.60
CA ILE A 101 7.40 -6.90 -2.26
C ILE A 101 6.61 -6.72 -3.55
N GLY A 102 5.31 -7.06 -3.54
CA GLY A 102 4.47 -7.02 -4.73
C GLY A 102 4.43 -5.65 -5.39
N PHE A 103 4.69 -5.59 -6.70
CA PHE A 103 4.70 -4.36 -7.49
C PHE A 103 3.33 -3.66 -7.60
N ARG A 104 2.24 -4.37 -7.31
CA ARG A 104 0.86 -3.89 -7.48
C ARG A 104 0.60 -2.56 -6.75
N THR A 105 1.10 -2.45 -5.52
CA THR A 105 0.93 -1.25 -4.66
C THR A 105 1.58 -0.01 -5.29
N ILE A 106 2.76 -0.17 -5.88
CA ILE A 106 3.53 0.92 -6.51
C ILE A 106 2.88 1.38 -7.80
N TRP A 107 2.38 0.45 -8.61
CA TRP A 107 1.67 0.79 -9.85
C TRP A 107 0.44 1.63 -9.57
N ILE A 108 -0.36 1.27 -8.55
CA ILE A 108 -1.60 2.00 -8.22
C ILE A 108 -1.29 3.44 -7.76
N GLU A 109 -0.29 3.64 -6.91
CA GLU A 109 0.11 4.98 -6.46
C GLU A 109 0.73 5.82 -7.57
N THR A 110 1.56 5.21 -8.44
CA THR A 110 2.17 5.93 -9.56
C THR A 110 1.11 6.35 -10.58
N ILE A 111 0.14 5.48 -10.88
CA ILE A 111 -0.97 5.80 -11.79
C ILE A 111 -1.84 6.91 -11.21
N HIS A 112 -2.20 6.87 -9.92
CA HIS A 112 -2.97 7.93 -9.29
C HIS A 112 -2.21 9.26 -9.25
N GLY A 113 -0.92 9.24 -8.90
CA GLY A 113 -0.08 10.43 -8.92
C GLY A 113 0.04 11.06 -10.31
N LEU A 114 0.27 10.23 -11.35
CA LEU A 114 0.33 10.68 -12.74
C LEU A 114 -1.02 11.18 -13.25
N TRP A 115 -2.13 10.54 -12.86
CA TRP A 115 -3.47 10.96 -13.25
C TRP A 115 -3.77 12.37 -12.72
N TYR A 116 -3.55 12.61 -11.42
CA TYR A 116 -3.78 13.92 -10.81
C TYR A 116 -2.85 15.00 -11.39
N ALA A 117 -1.58 14.67 -11.63
CA ALA A 117 -0.64 15.58 -12.28
C ALA A 117 -1.08 15.93 -13.71
N GLY A 118 -1.54 14.92 -14.48
CA GLY A 118 -2.05 15.10 -15.84
C GLY A 118 -3.33 15.94 -15.89
N THR A 119 -4.28 15.71 -14.98
CA THR A 119 -5.50 16.52 -14.90
C THR A 119 -5.21 17.97 -14.51
N ALA A 120 -4.26 18.19 -13.59
CA ALA A 120 -3.85 19.55 -13.21
C ALA A 120 -3.18 20.29 -14.38
N TRP A 121 -2.34 19.60 -15.15
CA TRP A 121 -1.70 20.16 -16.33
C TRP A 121 -2.70 20.47 -17.46
N LEU A 122 -3.67 19.58 -17.70
CA LEU A 122 -4.73 19.78 -18.70
C LEU A 122 -5.67 20.93 -18.35
N LEU A 123 -6.05 21.08 -17.08
CA LEU A 123 -6.90 22.18 -16.62
C LEU A 123 -6.19 23.54 -16.73
N GLN A 124 -4.87 23.58 -16.56
CA GLN A 124 -4.07 24.80 -16.75
C GLN A 124 -3.84 25.16 -18.23
N GLY A 125 -3.96 24.21 -19.16
CA GLY A 125 -3.92 24.49 -20.60
C GLY A 125 -5.27 24.96 -21.17
N TRP A 126 -6.34 24.82 -20.39
CA TRP A 126 -7.70 25.21 -20.77
C TRP A 126 -8.14 26.59 -20.23
N VAL A 127 -7.42 27.15 -19.25
CA VAL A 127 -7.63 28.49 -18.67
C VAL A 127 -6.55 29.44 -19.18
#